data_AF-A0A9C9JLY4-F1
#
_entry.id   AF-A0A9C9JLY4-F1
#
_cell.length_a   1.000
_cell.length_b   1.000
_cell.length_c   1.000
_cell.angle_alpha   90.00
_cell.angle_beta   90.00
_cell.angle_gamma   90.00
#
_symmetry.space_group_name_H-M   'P 1'
#
loop_
_entity.id
_entity.type
_entity.pdbx_description
1 polymer ?
#
loop_
_entity_poly.entity_id
_entity_poly.type
_entity_poly.pdbx_seq_one_letter_code
_entity_poly.pdbx_strand_id
1 'polypeptide(L)'
;MSALRDKKKPGNAEGGSAGAAARRARRMEMERRVLRSFIRVYCRNHHGTARELCADCADLLDYAQKRLERCPYDPKPKCKKCPTHCYKPDYRRRIRDVMKFSGIYYVKRGRLDWLVRYFMI
;
A
#
# COMPACT_ATOMS: atom_id res chain seq x y z
N MET A 1 -32.68 -18.48 31.57
CA MET A 1 -31.28 -18.43 32.03
C MET A 1 -30.34 -18.45 30.82
N SER A 2 -30.13 -17.29 30.18
CA SER A 2 -29.09 -17.17 29.14
C SER A 2 -28.56 -15.74 29.22
N ALA A 3 -27.64 -15.53 30.15
CA ALA A 3 -26.99 -14.24 30.36
C ALA A 3 -25.92 -14.04 29.28
N LEU A 4 -26.06 -12.88 28.63
CA LEU A 4 -25.21 -12.31 27.60
C LEU A 4 -23.71 -12.49 27.89
N ARG A 5 -22.98 -12.96 26.87
CA ARG A 5 -21.51 -12.93 26.84
C ARG A 5 -21.06 -11.49 26.61
N ASP A 6 -20.84 -10.76 27.70
CA ASP A 6 -20.02 -9.56 27.72
C ASP A 6 -18.59 -9.91 27.26
N LYS A 7 -18.30 -9.67 25.97
CA LYS A 7 -16.92 -9.64 25.47
C LYS A 7 -16.26 -8.39 26.03
N LYS A 8 -15.77 -8.53 27.26
CA LYS A 8 -14.87 -7.61 27.97
C LYS A 8 -13.74 -7.19 27.03
N LYS A 9 -13.81 -5.94 26.58
CA LYS A 9 -12.73 -5.20 25.92
C LYS A 9 -11.52 -5.21 26.88
N PRO A 10 -10.36 -5.78 26.52
CA PRO A 10 -9.18 -5.58 27.34
C PRO A 10 -8.74 -4.12 27.16
N GLY A 11 -8.81 -3.40 28.27
CA GLY A 11 -8.27 -2.06 28.42
C GLY A 11 -6.74 -2.07 28.42
N ASN A 12 -6.23 -1.01 27.80
CA ASN A 12 -5.11 -0.16 28.22
C ASN A 12 -3.96 -0.79 29.05
N ALA A 13 -2.77 -0.91 28.44
CA ALA A 13 -1.49 -0.85 29.14
C ALA A 13 -0.32 -0.71 28.11
N GLU A 14 0.53 0.30 28.34
CA GLU A 14 1.99 0.26 28.12
C GLU A 14 2.50 0.14 26.66
N GLY A 15 2.44 1.26 25.93
CA GLY A 15 2.84 1.35 24.52
C GLY A 15 4.30 1.76 24.27
N GLY A 16 5.28 1.15 24.92
CA GLY A 16 6.70 1.46 24.72
C GLY A 16 7.38 0.54 23.69
N SER A 17 7.74 1.06 22.51
CA SER A 17 8.53 0.39 21.44
C SER A 17 7.93 -0.83 20.70
N ALA A 18 7.46 -1.88 21.37
CA ALA A 18 6.97 -3.12 20.73
C ALA A 18 5.69 -2.87 19.90
N GLY A 19 4.80 -2.03 20.40
CA GLY A 19 3.61 -1.60 19.66
C GLY A 19 3.93 -0.75 18.42
N ALA A 20 5.04 0.01 18.44
CA ALA A 20 5.46 0.83 17.31
C ALA A 20 6.00 -0.02 16.16
N ALA A 21 6.84 -1.01 16.46
CA ALA A 21 7.34 -1.97 15.48
C ALA A 21 6.19 -2.77 14.84
N ALA A 22 5.23 -3.25 15.63
CA ALA A 22 4.05 -3.95 15.12
C ALA A 22 3.17 -3.06 14.23
N ARG A 23 2.99 -1.77 14.59
CA ARG A 23 2.28 -0.78 13.75
C ARG A 23 3.03 -0.53 12.44
N ARG A 24 4.35 -0.41 12.47
CA ARG A 24 5.20 -0.26 11.28
C ARG A 24 5.08 -1.47 10.36
N ALA A 25 5.18 -2.69 10.90
CA ALA A 25 5.04 -3.93 10.14
C ALA A 25 3.66 -4.02 9.45
N ARG A 26 2.57 -3.74 10.17
CA ARG A 26 1.21 -3.68 9.60
C ARG A 26 1.08 -2.64 8.50
N ARG A 27 1.67 -1.45 8.68
CA ARG A 27 1.69 -0.39 7.65
C ARG A 27 2.44 -0.85 6.40
N MET A 28 3.62 -1.43 6.57
CA MET A 28 4.43 -1.95 5.47
C MET A 28 3.71 -3.07 4.71
N GLU A 29 3.09 -4.02 5.41
CA GLU A 29 2.31 -5.09 4.79
C GLU A 29 1.14 -4.54 3.98
N MET A 30 0.41 -3.57 4.56
CA MET A 30 -0.70 -2.90 3.88
C MET A 30 -0.21 -2.16 2.61
N GLU A 31 0.85 -1.37 2.70
CA GLU A 31 1.45 -0.69 1.54
C GLU A 31 1.87 -1.70 0.46
N ARG A 32 2.47 -2.83 0.84
CA ARG A 32 2.89 -3.91 -0.08
C ARG A 32 1.69 -4.55 -0.78
N ARG A 33 0.61 -4.84 -0.03
CA ARG A 33 -0.63 -5.43 -0.55
C ARG A 33 -1.33 -4.49 -1.52
N VAL A 34 -1.42 -3.22 -1.16
CA VAL A 34 -1.96 -2.15 -1.99
C VAL A 34 -1.20 -2.06 -3.32
N LEU A 35 0.12 -1.94 -3.24
CA LEU A 35 1.00 -1.82 -4.41
C LEU A 35 0.85 -3.00 -5.36
N ARG A 36 0.83 -4.23 -4.83
CA ARG A 36 0.62 -5.45 -5.62
C ARG A 36 -0.74 -5.44 -6.33
N SER A 37 -1.80 -5.03 -5.63
CA SER A 37 -3.16 -5.00 -6.18
C SER A 37 -3.25 -3.98 -7.33
N PHE A 38 -2.62 -2.82 -7.14
CA PHE A 38 -2.56 -1.73 -8.11
C PHE A 38 -1.82 -2.13 -9.37
N ILE A 39 -0.63 -2.71 -9.24
CA ILE A 39 0.17 -3.15 -10.38
C ILE A 39 -0.56 -4.27 -11.14
N ARG A 40 -1.21 -5.20 -10.44
CA ARG A 40 -1.98 -6.29 -11.07
C ARG A 40 -3.12 -5.78 -11.94
N VAL A 41 -3.91 -4.83 -11.43
CA VAL A 41 -5.01 -4.23 -12.20
C VAL A 41 -4.48 -3.48 -13.42
N TYR A 42 -3.41 -2.70 -13.25
CA TYR A 42 -2.78 -1.98 -14.34
C TYR A 42 -2.29 -2.94 -15.44
N CYS A 43 -1.53 -3.97 -15.05
CA CYS A 43 -0.97 -4.98 -15.94
C CYS A 43 -2.06 -5.70 -16.75
N ARG A 44 -3.13 -6.15 -16.08
CA ARG A 44 -4.24 -6.85 -16.75
C ARG A 44 -4.93 -5.98 -17.80
N ASN A 45 -5.14 -4.69 -17.51
CA ASN A 45 -5.88 -3.81 -18.41
C ASN A 45 -5.02 -3.21 -19.52
N HIS A 46 -3.72 -2.97 -19.30
CA HIS A 46 -2.83 -2.39 -20.31
C HIS A 46 -2.10 -3.43 -21.14
N HIS A 47 -1.71 -4.56 -20.54
CA HIS A 47 -0.86 -5.57 -21.18
C HIS A 47 -1.62 -6.89 -21.41
N GLY A 48 -2.91 -6.96 -21.09
CA GLY A 48 -3.76 -8.12 -21.38
C GLY A 48 -3.46 -9.38 -20.57
N THR A 49 -2.70 -9.30 -19.47
CA THR A 49 -2.34 -10.50 -18.71
C THR A 49 -3.49 -11.05 -17.86
N ALA A 50 -3.73 -12.36 -17.94
CA ALA A 50 -4.86 -12.99 -17.26
C ALA A 50 -4.61 -13.25 -15.77
N ARG A 51 -3.56 -14.00 -15.43
CA ARG A 51 -3.29 -14.47 -14.04
C ARG A 51 -2.03 -13.88 -13.42
N GLU A 52 -0.97 -13.71 -14.21
CA GLU A 52 0.33 -13.27 -13.71
C GLU A 52 0.68 -11.85 -14.17
N LEU A 53 1.69 -11.27 -13.51
CA LEU A 53 2.27 -10.01 -13.94
C LEU A 53 3.20 -10.30 -15.12
N CYS A 54 3.19 -9.44 -16.14
CA CYS A 54 4.26 -9.44 -17.13
C CYS A 54 5.60 -9.11 -16.47
N ALA A 55 6.70 -9.42 -17.16
CA ALA A 55 8.07 -9.18 -16.67
C ALA A 55 8.27 -7.72 -16.21
N ASP A 56 7.78 -6.76 -16.99
CA ASP A 56 7.88 -5.34 -16.67
C ASP A 56 7.16 -4.96 -15.38
N CYS A 57 5.93 -5.42 -15.20
CA CYS A 57 5.15 -5.14 -14.00
C CYS A 57 5.69 -5.89 -12.78
N ALA A 58 6.26 -7.08 -12.96
CA ALA A 58 6.95 -7.82 -11.92
C ALA A 58 8.21 -7.08 -11.45
N ASP A 59 9.04 -6.58 -12.38
CA ASP A 59 10.21 -5.76 -12.08
C ASP A 59 9.83 -4.47 -11.32
N LEU A 60 8.79 -3.77 -11.79
CA LEU A 60 8.30 -2.57 -11.10
C LEU A 60 7.85 -2.88 -9.66
N LEU A 61 7.16 -4.00 -9.47
CA LEU A 61 6.67 -4.43 -8.16
C LEU A 61 7.84 -4.78 -7.23
N ASP A 62 8.83 -5.54 -7.70
CA ASP A 62 10.02 -5.90 -6.93
C ASP A 62 10.85 -4.66 -6.55
N TYR A 63 11.10 -3.78 -7.52
CA TYR A 63 11.80 -2.52 -7.28
C TYR A 63 11.11 -1.70 -6.19
N ALA A 64 9.78 -1.55 -6.28
CA ALA A 64 9.01 -0.77 -5.34
C ALA A 64 8.99 -1.39 -3.92
N GLN A 65 8.97 -2.72 -3.81
CA GLN A 65 9.09 -3.43 -2.53
C GLN A 65 10.47 -3.22 -1.88
N LYS A 66 11.55 -3.36 -2.64
CA LYS A 66 12.91 -3.11 -2.15
C LYS A 66 13.07 -1.68 -1.63
N ARG A 67 12.45 -0.69 -2.28
CA ARG A 67 12.45 0.71 -1.81
C ARG A 67 11.61 0.93 -0.57
N LEU A 68 10.53 0.17 -0.40
CA LEU A 68 9.70 0.23 0.80
C LEU A 68 10.47 -0.30 2.03
N GLU A 69 11.15 -1.44 1.88
CA GLU A 69 11.94 -2.08 2.93
C GLU A 69 13.15 -1.24 3.36
N ARG A 70 13.84 -0.61 2.40
CA ARG A 70 15.04 0.21 2.64
C ARG A 70 14.74 1.66 3.03
N CYS A 71 13.49 2.02 3.30
CA CYS A 71 13.14 3.39 3.65
C CYS A 71 13.67 3.74 5.05
N PRO A 72 14.49 4.80 5.20
CA PRO A 72 15.06 5.17 6.50
C PRO A 72 14.05 5.88 7.42
N TYR A 73 12.94 6.39 6.87
CA TYR A 73 11.99 7.22 7.61
C TYR A 73 10.89 6.39 8.30
N ASP A 74 10.57 6.77 9.54
CA ASP A 74 9.42 6.24 10.27
C ASP A 74 8.77 7.33 11.14
N PRO A 75 7.51 7.72 10.88
CA PRO A 75 6.66 7.23 9.80
C PRO A 75 7.20 7.61 8.41
N LYS A 76 7.11 6.69 7.46
CA LYS A 76 7.52 6.92 6.08
C LYS A 76 6.70 8.09 5.48
N PRO A 77 7.34 9.15 4.98
CA PRO A 77 6.62 10.23 4.31
C PRO A 77 6.10 9.74 2.96
N LYS A 78 5.09 10.44 2.45
CA LYS A 78 4.55 10.20 1.11
C LYS A 78 5.67 10.43 0.09
N CYS A 79 5.78 9.57 -0.93
CA CYS A 79 6.85 9.67 -1.93
C CYS A 79 6.93 11.05 -2.62
N LYS A 80 5.79 11.75 -2.77
CA LYS A 80 5.70 13.11 -3.33
C LYS A 80 6.35 14.18 -2.42
N LYS A 81 6.29 13.99 -1.10
CA LYS A 81 6.83 14.90 -0.07
C LYS A 81 8.08 14.30 0.61
N CYS A 82 8.72 13.31 -0.01
CA CYS A 82 9.85 12.62 0.58
C CYS A 82 11.11 13.49 0.41
N PRO A 83 11.85 13.80 1.48
CA PRO A 83 13.03 14.65 1.41
C PRO A 83 14.15 14.02 0.57
N THR A 84 14.30 12.70 0.62
CA THR A 84 15.24 11.96 -0.24
C THR A 84 14.48 11.22 -1.35
N HIS A 85 14.62 11.68 -2.58
CA HIS A 85 13.95 11.14 -3.75
C HIS A 85 14.59 9.81 -4.22
N CYS A 86 14.36 8.72 -3.50
CA CYS A 86 15.02 7.41 -3.71
C CYS A 86 14.54 6.60 -4.95
N TYR A 87 13.48 7.04 -5.61
CA TYR A 87 12.99 6.41 -6.85
C TYR A 87 13.72 6.96 -8.07
N LYS A 88 14.31 6.07 -8.89
CA LYS A 88 14.79 6.38 -10.24
C LYS A 88 13.67 7.05 -11.08
N PRO A 89 13.98 8.02 -11.95
CA PRO A 89 12.98 8.76 -12.73
C PRO A 89 12.04 7.87 -13.55
N ASP A 90 12.55 6.82 -14.19
CA ASP A 90 11.73 5.92 -15.04
C ASP A 90 10.73 5.12 -14.21
N TYR A 91 11.20 4.48 -13.13
CA TYR A 91 10.34 3.78 -12.19
C TYR A 91 9.32 4.71 -11.53
N ARG A 92 9.69 5.97 -11.30
CA ARG A 92 8.78 7.00 -10.77
C ARG A 92 7.65 7.33 -11.74
N ARG A 93 7.95 7.43 -13.04
CA ARG A 93 6.92 7.64 -14.07
C ARG A 93 5.97 6.45 -14.11
N ARG A 94 6.52 5.24 -14.28
CA ARG A 94 5.76 3.99 -14.34
C ARG A 94 4.85 3.79 -13.13
N ILE A 95 5.36 4.00 -11.92
CA ILE A 95 4.54 3.83 -10.72
C ILE A 95 3.44 4.90 -10.60
N ARG A 96 3.69 6.12 -11.07
CA ARG A 96 2.67 7.18 -11.08
C ARG A 96 1.50 6.81 -11.98
N ASP A 97 1.78 6.23 -13.14
CA ASP A 97 0.75 5.82 -14.10
C ASP A 97 -0.07 4.66 -13.55
N VAL A 98 0.60 3.66 -12.95
CA VAL A 98 -0.07 2.57 -12.22
C VAL A 98 -0.99 3.12 -11.14
N MET A 99 -0.48 4.03 -10.30
CA MET A 99 -1.25 4.62 -9.22
C MET A 99 -2.47 5.35 -9.80
N LYS A 100 -2.27 6.30 -10.72
CA LYS A 100 -3.34 7.10 -11.33
C LYS A 100 -4.45 6.22 -11.93
N PHE A 101 -4.09 5.21 -12.72
CA PHE A 101 -5.05 4.32 -13.36
C PHE A 101 -5.78 3.44 -12.35
N SER A 102 -5.03 2.73 -11.50
CA SER A 102 -5.61 1.77 -10.57
C SER A 102 -6.45 2.44 -9.49
N GLY A 103 -6.08 3.65 -9.05
CA GLY A 103 -6.91 4.48 -8.21
C GLY A 103 -8.30 4.70 -8.82
N ILE A 104 -8.36 5.28 -10.02
CA ILE A 104 -9.63 5.53 -10.73
C ILE A 104 -10.42 4.22 -10.96
N TYR A 105 -9.72 3.13 -11.29
CA TYR A 105 -10.34 1.83 -11.52
C TYR A 105 -11.09 1.31 -10.28
N TYR A 106 -10.48 1.38 -9.09
CA TYR A 106 -11.13 0.92 -7.86
C TYR A 106 -12.28 1.84 -7.44
N VAL A 107 -12.14 3.15 -7.67
CA VAL A 107 -13.20 4.14 -7.40
C VAL A 107 -14.45 3.84 -8.23
N LYS A 108 -14.27 3.61 -9.54
CA LYS A 108 -15.38 3.31 -10.46
C LYS A 108 -16.15 2.03 -10.13
N ARG A 109 -15.61 1.14 -9.29
CA ARG A 109 -16.27 -0.12 -8.87
C ARG A 109 -16.81 -0.08 -7.43
N GLY A 110 -17.11 1.10 -6.89
CA GLY A 110 -17.80 1.23 -5.60
C GLY A 110 -16.92 1.05 -4.37
N ARG A 111 -15.59 1.02 -4.51
CA ARG A 111 -14.65 1.05 -3.36
C ARG A 111 -14.36 2.51 -2.98
N LEU A 112 -15.38 3.24 -2.52
CA LEU A 112 -15.24 4.65 -2.07
C LEU A 112 -14.32 4.79 -0.84
N ASP A 113 -14.16 3.72 -0.04
CA ASP A 113 -13.16 3.64 1.06
C ASP A 113 -11.72 3.90 0.56
N TRP A 114 -11.46 3.59 -0.71
CA TRP A 114 -10.17 3.86 -1.35
C TRP A 114 -9.99 5.35 -1.71
N LEU A 115 -11.07 6.11 -1.98
CA LEU A 115 -10.99 7.55 -2.26
C LEU A 115 -10.48 8.36 -1.07
N VAL A 116 -10.98 8.08 0.15
CA VAL A 116 -10.55 8.81 1.35
C VAL A 116 -9.05 8.62 1.59
N ARG A 117 -8.53 7.42 1.29
CA ARG A 117 -7.10 7.11 1.35
C ARG A 117 -6.29 7.69 0.19
N TYR A 118 -6.92 7.96 -0.95
CA TYR A 118 -6.29 8.50 -2.17
C TYR A 118 -6.27 10.03 -2.24
N PHE A 119 -7.32 10.68 -1.71
CA PHE A 119 -7.58 12.11 -1.84
C PHE A 119 -7.16 12.92 -0.60
N MET A 120 -7.03 12.26 0.56
CA MET A 120 -6.48 12.84 1.80
C MET A 120 -5.10 12.25 2.15
N ILE A 121 -4.27 11.98 1.13
CA ILE A 121 -2.84 11.63 1.24
C ILE A 121 -2.01 12.56 0.33
#